data_AF-A0A7R9GL18-F1
#
_entry.id   AF-A0A7R9GL18-F1
#
_cell.length_a   1.000
_cell.length_b   1.000
_cell.length_c   1.000
_cell.angle_alpha   90.00
_cell.angle_beta   90.00
_cell.angle_gamma   90.00
#
_symmetry.space_group_name_H-M   'P 1'
#
loop_
_entity.id
_entity.type
_entity.pdbx_description
1 polymer ?
#
loop_
_entity_poly.entity_id
_entity_poly.type
_entity_poly.pdbx_seq_one_letter_code
_entity_poly.pdbx_strand_id
1 'polypeptide(L)'
;MYIRIYPRHNNENFYIHVGLTQGEYDQLLPWPFKLKHFVTVLDLSQDKPEDLNSRLWDPKELCSGWNWRRPATGDNYECVGLGFPIDLLKSRNYIVDDSVVLRLTVFLDSA
;
A
#
# COMPACT_ATOMS: atom_id res chain seq x y z
N MET A 1 10.01 -1.25 -2.56
CA MET A 1 8.81 -0.63 -1.94
C MET A 1 8.55 -1.30 -0.61
N TYR A 2 7.82 -0.66 0.30
CA TYR A 2 7.42 -1.23 1.58
C TYR A 2 5.97 -0.93 1.90
N ILE A 3 5.40 -1.71 2.82
CA ILE A 3 4.09 -1.46 3.45
C ILE A 3 4.35 -1.19 4.93
N ARG A 4 3.75 -0.12 5.46
CA ARG A 4 3.71 0.18 6.89
C ARG A 4 2.29 0.08 7.40
N ILE A 5 2.09 -0.65 8.49
CA ILE A 5 0.77 -0.93 9.05
C ILE A 5 0.69 -0.29 10.43
N TYR A 6 -0.42 0.39 10.71
CA TYR A 6 -0.81 0.85 12.03
C TYR A 6 -2.11 0.14 12.40
N PRO A 7 -2.05 -1.03 13.07
CA PRO A 7 -3.23 -1.86 13.30
C PRO A 7 -4.27 -1.20 14.19
N ARG A 8 -3.85 -0.25 15.05
CA ARG A 8 -4.68 0.47 15.99
C ARG A 8 -4.21 1.92 16.12
N HIS A 9 -4.48 2.73 15.11
CA HIS A 9 -4.26 4.18 15.16
C HIS A 9 -5.45 4.86 15.86
N ASN A 10 -5.17 5.72 16.84
CA ASN A 10 -6.18 6.41 17.66
C ASN A 10 -7.24 5.48 18.26
N ASN A 11 -6.89 4.22 18.56
CA ASN A 11 -7.77 3.16 19.06
C ASN A 11 -8.90 2.68 18.14
N GLU A 12 -9.16 3.34 17.02
CA GLU A 12 -10.35 3.10 16.20
C GLU A 12 -10.04 2.66 14.76
N ASN A 13 -8.86 3.01 14.23
CA ASN A 13 -8.59 2.87 12.79
C ASN A 13 -7.41 1.96 12.50
N PHE A 14 -7.54 1.18 11.42
CA PHE A 14 -6.46 0.43 10.81
C PHE A 14 -5.94 1.23 9.62
N TYR A 15 -4.63 1.52 9.59
CA TYR A 15 -4.00 2.20 8.46
C TYR A 15 -2.93 1.34 7.80
N ILE A 16 -2.91 1.42 6.48
CA ILE A 16 -1.90 0.82 5.62
C ILE A 16 -1.30 1.95 4.80
N HIS A 17 0.02 2.13 4.87
CA HIS A 17 0.76 3.08 4.06
C HIS A 17 1.71 2.35 3.12
N VAL A 18 1.95 2.94 1.96
CA VAL A 18 2.89 2.43 0.96
C VAL A 18 3.94 3.48 0.67
N GLY A 19 5.20 3.05 0.61
CA GLY A 19 6.34 3.92 0.35
C GLY A 19 7.45 3.25 -0.43
N LEU A 20 8.48 4.04 -0.73
CA LEU A 20 9.69 3.59 -1.40
C LEU A 20 10.81 3.40 -0.39
N THR A 21 11.52 2.29 -0.52
CA THR A 21 12.70 1.97 0.29
C THR A 21 13.88 1.75 -0.66
N GLN A 22 15.08 1.95 -0.14
CA GLN A 22 16.31 1.77 -0.91
C GLN A 22 16.40 0.36 -1.49
N GLY A 23 16.56 0.29 -2.81
CA GLY A 23 16.77 -0.95 -3.56
C GLY A 23 18.20 -1.07 -4.07
N GLU A 24 18.64 -2.32 -4.25
CA GLU A 24 19.96 -2.65 -4.84
C GLU A 24 20.13 -2.06 -6.25
N TYR A 25 19.03 -1.97 -7.01
CA TYR A 25 19.02 -1.54 -8.41
C TYR A 25 18.57 -0.08 -8.61
N ASP A 26 18.48 0.72 -7.54
CA ASP A 26 17.96 2.10 -7.61
C ASP A 26 18.75 3.00 -8.58
N GLN A 27 20.01 2.69 -8.86
CA GLN A 27 20.81 3.43 -9.83
C GLN A 27 20.41 3.17 -11.29
N LEU A 28 19.79 2.03 -11.57
CA LEU A 28 19.36 1.60 -12.90
C LEU A 28 17.89 1.95 -13.20
N LEU A 29 17.13 2.35 -12.17
CA LEU A 29 15.71 2.67 -12.30
C LEU A 29 15.49 4.15 -12.64
N PRO A 30 14.43 4.48 -13.39
CA PRO A 30 14.04 5.86 -13.63
C PRO A 30 13.48 6.51 -12.36
N TRP A 31 13.80 7.79 -12.16
CA TRP A 31 13.32 8.59 -11.04
C TRP A 31 12.75 9.93 -11.50
N PRO A 32 11.72 10.49 -10.83
CA PRO A 32 11.00 9.91 -9.69
C PRO A 32 10.20 8.65 -10.06
N PHE A 33 9.86 7.84 -9.06
CA PHE A 33 9.00 6.68 -9.25
C PHE A 33 7.65 7.11 -9.84
N LYS A 34 7.19 6.39 -10.85
CA LYS A 34 6.08 6.82 -11.71
C LYS A 34 5.00 5.77 -11.94
N LEU A 35 5.15 4.59 -11.32
CA LEU A 35 4.29 3.44 -11.60
C LEU A 35 3.03 3.48 -10.75
N LYS A 36 1.89 3.30 -11.41
CA LYS A 36 0.59 3.26 -10.74
C LYS A 36 0.54 2.06 -9.80
N HIS A 37 -0.01 2.25 -8.61
CA HIS A 37 -0.10 1.18 -7.62
C HIS A 37 -1.30 1.37 -6.69
N PHE A 38 -1.72 0.28 -6.06
CA PHE A 38 -2.78 0.27 -5.05
C PHE A 38 -2.57 -0.89 -4.08
N VAL A 39 -3.18 -0.80 -2.90
CA VAL A 39 -3.18 -1.88 -1.92
C VAL A 39 -4.58 -2.46 -1.74
N THR A 40 -4.62 -3.75 -1.47
CA THR A 40 -5.84 -4.50 -1.19
C THR A 40 -5.72 -5.25 0.13
N VAL A 41 -6.78 -5.22 0.95
CA VAL A 41 -7.02 -6.18 2.03
C VAL A 41 -7.96 -7.25 1.49
N LEU A 42 -7.52 -8.50 1.48
CA LEU A 42 -8.28 -9.58 0.86
C LEU A 42 -9.41 -10.08 1.77
N ASP A 43 -10.62 -10.21 1.23
CA ASP A 43 -11.69 -11.01 1.84
C ASP A 43 -11.49 -12.47 1.44
N LEU A 44 -11.19 -13.34 2.41
CA LEU A 44 -10.88 -14.75 2.18
C LEU A 44 -12.13 -15.65 2.12
N SER A 45 -13.31 -15.05 1.92
CA SER A 45 -14.55 -15.76 1.67
C SER A 45 -14.48 -16.58 0.38
N GLN A 46 -14.94 -17.83 0.42
CA GLN A 46 -14.91 -18.73 -0.75
C GLN A 46 -15.96 -18.36 -1.81
N ASP A 47 -17.08 -17.76 -1.41
CA ASP A 47 -18.13 -17.29 -2.31
C ASP A 47 -18.24 -15.77 -2.20
N LYS A 48 -18.13 -15.08 -3.35
CA LYS A 48 -18.25 -13.62 -3.51
C LYS A 48 -17.37 -12.81 -2.55
N PRO A 49 -16.04 -12.96 -2.60
CA PRO A 49 -15.14 -12.12 -1.82
C PRO A 49 -15.32 -10.64 -2.19
N GLU A 50 -15.34 -9.79 -1.18
CA GLU A 50 -15.40 -8.33 -1.34
C GLU A 50 -14.14 -7.70 -0.74
N ASP A 51 -13.10 -7.57 -1.56
CA ASP A 51 -11.83 -6.99 -1.16
C ASP A 51 -11.93 -5.50 -0.80
N LEU A 52 -11.21 -5.06 0.24
CA LEU A 52 -11.03 -3.63 0.51
C LEU A 52 -9.88 -3.09 -0.32
N ASN A 53 -10.18 -2.20 -1.26
CA ASN A 53 -9.19 -1.62 -2.15
C ASN A 53 -8.93 -0.16 -1.81
N SER A 54 -7.66 0.25 -1.87
CA SER A 54 -7.33 1.67 -1.98
C SER A 54 -7.74 2.21 -3.35
N ARG A 55 -7.66 3.54 -3.50
CA ARG A 55 -7.65 4.15 -4.83
C ARG A 55 -6.42 3.67 -5.60
N LEU A 56 -6.52 3.67 -6.93
CA LEU A 56 -5.35 3.58 -7.79
C LEU A 56 -4.56 4.88 -7.67
N TRP A 57 -3.34 4.80 -7.15
CA TRP A 57 -2.48 5.95 -6.99
C TRP A 57 -1.57 6.11 -8.20
N ASP A 58 -1.61 7.27 -8.83
CA ASP A 58 -0.65 7.67 -9.87
C ASP A 58 0.39 8.63 -9.25
N PRO A 59 1.65 8.21 -9.06
CA PRO A 59 2.71 9.07 -8.54
C PRO A 59 2.98 10.33 -9.37
N LYS A 60 2.56 10.38 -10.63
CA LYS A 60 2.70 11.57 -11.49
C LYS A 60 1.69 12.65 -11.15
N GLU A 61 0.54 12.26 -10.58
CA GLU A 61 -0.58 13.16 -10.27
C GLU A 61 -0.74 13.41 -8.76
N LEU A 62 -0.30 12.45 -7.94
CA LEU A 62 -0.46 12.47 -6.49
C LEU A 62 0.87 12.67 -5.77
N CYS A 63 0.82 13.40 -4.65
CA CYS A 63 1.96 13.67 -3.77
C CYS A 63 3.05 14.51 -4.42
N SER A 64 4.07 14.84 -3.64
CA SER A 64 5.22 15.57 -4.16
C SER A 64 6.24 14.61 -4.77
N GLY A 65 7.04 15.09 -5.72
CA GLY A 65 8.20 14.36 -6.22
C GLY A 65 9.22 13.99 -5.13
N TRP A 66 9.13 14.60 -3.94
CA TRP A 66 9.96 14.24 -2.79
C TRP A 66 9.56 12.90 -2.14
N ASN A 67 8.27 12.56 -2.13
CA ASN A 67 7.82 11.23 -1.66
C ASN A 67 8.28 10.11 -2.61
N TRP A 68 8.33 10.44 -3.90
CA TRP A 68 8.65 9.50 -4.99
C TRP A 68 10.09 9.59 -5.50
N ARG A 69 10.96 10.35 -4.82
CA ARG A 69 12.38 10.48 -5.20
C ARG A 69 13.12 9.16 -5.00
N ARG A 70 14.32 9.04 -5.59
CA ARG A 70 15.22 7.93 -5.28
C ARG A 70 15.53 7.90 -3.78
N PRO A 71 15.27 6.80 -3.07
CA PRO A 71 15.67 6.67 -1.68
C PRO A 71 17.19 6.82 -1.57
N ALA A 72 17.64 7.70 -0.68
CA ALA A 72 19.07 7.98 -0.47
C ALA A 72 19.60 7.29 0.80
N THR A 73 18.79 7.30 1.86
CA THR A 73 19.10 6.70 3.16
C THR A 73 17.81 6.12 3.74
N GLY A 74 17.60 4.82 3.58
CA GLY A 74 16.41 4.13 4.09
C GLY A 74 15.12 4.46 3.34
N ASP A 75 14.01 4.51 4.07
CA ASP A 75 12.66 4.71 3.54
C ASP A 75 12.35 6.17 3.24
N ASN A 76 11.74 6.45 2.09
CA ASN A 76 11.04 7.71 1.87
C ASN A 76 9.79 7.78 2.75
N TYR A 77 9.38 9.00 3.10
CA TYR A 77 8.11 9.24 3.79
C TYR A 77 6.92 8.90 2.91
N GLU A 78 5.97 8.17 3.49
CA GLU A 78 4.74 7.79 2.82
C GLU A 78 3.85 9.00 2.56
N CYS A 79 3.07 8.92 1.48
CA CYS A 79 2.03 9.90 1.17
C CYS A 79 0.69 9.25 0.87
N VAL A 80 0.71 7.99 0.42
CA VAL A 80 -0.50 7.25 0.08
C VAL A 80 -0.76 6.15 1.11
N GLY A 81 -2.04 5.87 1.32
CA GLY A 81 -2.47 4.84 2.24
C GLY A 81 -3.97 4.57 2.18
N LEU A 82 -4.36 3.45 2.79
CA LEU A 82 -5.72 3.02 3.00
C LEU A 82 -6.00 3.00 4.50
N GLY A 83 -6.99 3.79 4.93
CA GLY A 83 -7.45 3.82 6.32
C GLY A 83 -8.92 3.44 6.39
N PHE A 84 -9.29 2.64 7.39
CA PHE A 84 -10.67 2.25 7.65
C PHE A 84 -10.88 1.91 9.14
N PRO A 85 -12.12 1.94 9.65
CA PRO A 85 -12.43 1.54 11.02
C PRO A 85 -11.98 0.10 11.28
N ILE A 86 -11.29 -0.15 12.38
CA ILE A 86 -10.73 -1.47 12.72
C ILE A 86 -11.81 -2.57 12.77
N ASP A 87 -13.03 -2.22 13.18
CA ASP A 87 -14.15 -3.15 13.24
C ASP A 87 -14.62 -3.64 11.87
N LEU A 88 -14.26 -2.94 10.78
CA LEU A 88 -14.52 -3.41 9.41
C LEU A 88 -13.84 -4.76 9.13
N LEU A 89 -12.68 -5.02 9.75
CA LEU A 89 -12.00 -6.32 9.62
C LEU A 89 -12.83 -7.49 10.15
N LYS A 90 -13.80 -7.22 11.03
CA LYS A 90 -14.70 -8.23 11.62
C LYS A 90 -15.98 -8.43 10.80
N SER A 91 -16.20 -7.62 9.77
CA SER A 91 -17.46 -7.64 9.01
C SER A 91 -17.54 -8.79 7.99
N ARG A 92 -16.39 -9.30 7.55
CA ARG A 92 -16.21 -10.38 6.57
C ARG A 92 -14.96 -11.20 6.92
N ASN A 93 -14.53 -12.11 6.05
CA ASN A 93 -13.35 -12.96 6.28
C ASN A 93 -12.02 -12.24 5.95
N TYR A 94 -11.85 -11.01 6.45
CA TYR A 94 -10.57 -10.29 6.35
C TYR A 94 -9.54 -10.78 7.37
N ILE A 95 -10.00 -11.39 8.47
CA ILE A 95 -9.17 -12.09 9.45
C ILE A 95 -9.54 -13.58 9.40
N VAL A 96 -8.57 -14.42 9.04
CA VAL A 96 -8.70 -15.88 9.07
C VAL A 96 -7.44 -16.44 9.72
N ASP A 97 -7.59 -17.36 10.67
CA ASP A 97 -6.47 -17.94 11.43
C ASP A 97 -5.51 -16.88 11.99
N ASP A 98 -6.10 -15.87 12.67
CA ASP A 98 -5.41 -14.70 13.23
C ASP A 98 -4.52 -13.94 12.22
N SER A 99 -4.79 -14.09 10.93
CA SER A 99 -3.99 -13.53 9.84
C SER A 99 -4.83 -12.61 8.94
N VAL A 100 -4.19 -11.53 8.47
CA VAL A 100 -4.73 -10.63 7.45
C VAL A 100 -3.82 -10.70 6.23
N VAL A 101 -4.41 -10.85 5.04
CA VAL A 101 -3.64 -10.88 3.79
C VAL A 101 -3.73 -9.53 3.08
N LEU A 102 -2.57 -8.90 2.89
CA LEU A 102 -2.42 -7.64 2.16
C LEU A 102 -1.74 -7.88 0.82
N ARG A 103 -2.26 -7.26 -0.23
CA ARG A 103 -1.65 -7.30 -1.57
C ARG A 103 -1.34 -5.89 -2.04
N LEU A 104 -0.07 -5.60 -2.30
CA LEU A 104 0.36 -4.40 -3.03
C LEU A 104 0.49 -4.77 -4.52
N THR A 105 -0.26 -4.09 -5.37
CA THR A 105 -0.19 -4.26 -6.83
C THR A 105 0.48 -3.04 -7.45
N VAL A 106 1.49 -3.26 -8.29
CA VAL A 106 2.21 -2.23 -9.04
C VAL A 106 2.10 -2.54 -10.53
N PHE A 107 1.61 -1.59 -11.31
CA PHE A 107 1.49 -1.73 -12.76
C PHE A 107 2.80 -1.29 -13.42
N LEU A 108 3.49 -2.24 -14.04
CA LEU A 108 4.66 -1.94 -14.86
C LEU A 108 4.18 -1.37 -16.21
N ASP A 109 4.89 -0.37 -16.74
CA ASP A 109 4.66 0.08 -18.12
C ASP A 109 4.85 -1.14 -19.05
N SER A 110 3.97 -1.33 -20.04
CA SER A 110 4.21 -2.33 -21.08
C SER A 110 5.42 -1.88 -21.88
N ALA A 111 6.42 -2.76 -22.01
CA ALA A 111 7.57 -2.55 -22.88
C ALA A 111 7.15 -2.43 -24.35
#